data_AF-A0A1F9WAM3-F1
#
_entry.id   AF-A0A1F9WAM3-F1
#
_cell.length_a   1.000
_cell.length_b   1.000
_cell.length_c   1.000
_cell.angle_alpha   90.00
_cell.angle_beta   90.00
_cell.angle_gamma   90.00
#
_symmetry.space_group_name_H-M   'P 1'
#
loop_
_entity.id
_entity.type
_entity.pdbx_description
1 polymer ?
#
loop_
_entity_poly.entity_id
_entity_poly.type
_entity_poly.pdbx_seq_one_letter_code
_entity_poly.pdbx_strand_id
1 'polypeptide(L)'
;MRRPALAKLLSTLLTEGSAPLSLFSASARAALSAQFAAGILQEERSGAGSRVAVRNKVVLAAFAAQIFPSGLNIAPDGDMPRATAVSYYRDAKAAGTTVAEPVLIRAFNKMVFERKGESLPVAELSKKYGVAAFLLNEPPFWGCSGTLAIVENLEPFLCFEKMKVAADAAVYAGGKMSGRMLAWFASSEMSRCSFLHCGDYDPVGIDEYLRLKEACGARAKLHIPKNIDDLFKKYGKRELLIDSEAVFRRLRATNDPDALCIIEQMNACNTGLEQEILLLG
;
A
#
# COMPACT_ATOMS: atom_id res chain seq x y z
N MET A 1 -11.07 15.93 4.49
CA MET A 1 -11.86 15.51 5.67
C MET A 1 -12.03 14.00 5.61
N ARG A 2 -11.94 13.27 6.74
CA ARG A 2 -12.27 11.83 6.75
C ARG A 2 -13.77 11.64 6.43
N ARG A 3 -14.12 10.68 5.57
CA ARG A 3 -15.51 10.44 5.10
C ARG A 3 -16.54 10.25 6.24
N PRO A 4 -16.23 9.57 7.37
CA PRO A 4 -17.16 9.45 8.49
C PRO A 4 -17.48 10.80 9.15
N ALA A 5 -16.49 11.68 9.28
CA ALA A 5 -16.68 13.01 9.84
C ALA A 5 -17.58 13.88 8.92
N LEU A 6 -17.43 13.73 7.60
CA LEU A 6 -18.29 14.42 6.62
C LEU A 6 -19.74 13.89 6.67
N ALA A 7 -19.92 12.57 6.78
CA ALA A 7 -21.24 11.94 6.91
C ALA A 7 -21.97 12.45 8.18
N LYS A 8 -21.26 12.51 9.31
CA LYS A 8 -21.79 13.05 10.57
C LYS A 8 -22.21 14.51 10.43
N LEU A 9 -21.35 15.35 9.82
CA LEU A 9 -21.64 16.76 9.59
C LEU A 9 -22.86 16.97 8.67
N LEU A 10 -22.97 16.20 7.58
CA LEU A 10 -24.13 16.23 6.67
C LEU A 10 -25.40 15.73 7.36
N SER A 11 -25.30 14.71 8.22
CA SER A 11 -26.44 14.21 9.00
C SER A 11 -26.96 15.28 9.96
N THR A 12 -26.06 15.97 10.68
CA THR A 12 -26.41 17.13 11.52
C THR A 12 -27.08 18.22 10.70
N LEU A 13 -26.49 18.63 9.57
CA LEU A 13 -27.08 19.67 8.71
C LEU A 13 -28.46 19.30 8.17
N LEU A 14 -28.68 18.05 7.76
CA LEU A 14 -29.98 17.60 7.24
C LEU A 14 -31.01 17.39 8.35
N THR A 15 -30.60 17.05 9.57
CA THR A 15 -31.52 16.83 10.69
C THR A 15 -31.89 18.16 11.36
N GLU A 16 -30.89 18.95 11.72
CA GLU A 16 -31.03 20.18 12.52
C GLU A 16 -31.19 21.44 11.66
N GLY A 17 -30.95 21.35 10.34
CA GLY A 17 -31.06 22.48 9.41
C GLY A 17 -29.94 23.51 9.54
N SER A 18 -29.05 23.38 10.53
CA SER A 18 -27.86 24.21 10.69
C SER A 18 -26.80 23.51 11.56
N ALA A 19 -25.56 23.99 11.54
CA ALA A 19 -24.49 23.52 12.41
C ALA A 19 -23.54 24.68 12.79
N PRO A 20 -22.93 24.67 14.00
CA PRO A 20 -21.95 25.69 14.40
C PRO A 20 -20.77 25.77 13.44
N LEU A 21 -20.27 26.98 13.18
CA LEU A 21 -19.15 27.20 12.25
C LEU A 21 -17.86 26.49 12.71
N SER A 22 -17.70 26.26 14.01
CA SER A 22 -16.57 25.54 14.60
C SER A 22 -16.44 24.09 14.13
N LEU A 23 -17.52 23.47 13.62
CA LEU A 23 -17.48 22.12 13.04
C LEU A 23 -16.94 22.10 11.61
N PHE A 24 -16.76 23.26 10.97
CA PHE A 24 -16.30 23.40 9.59
C PHE A 24 -14.79 23.66 9.52
N SER A 25 -13.99 22.62 9.76
CA SER A 25 -12.55 22.64 9.48
C SER A 25 -12.25 23.06 8.04
N ALA A 26 -11.03 23.53 7.74
CA ALA A 26 -10.62 23.87 6.38
C ALA A 26 -10.91 22.75 5.37
N SER A 27 -10.70 21.50 5.78
CA SER A 27 -10.97 20.31 4.96
C SER A 27 -12.47 20.02 4.76
N ALA A 28 -13.33 20.42 5.69
CA ALA A 28 -14.78 20.30 5.58
C ALA A 28 -15.34 21.38 4.64
N ARG A 29 -14.82 22.61 4.75
CA ARG A 29 -15.16 23.71 3.84
C ARG A 29 -14.77 23.40 2.40
N ALA A 30 -13.58 22.83 2.18
CA ALA A 30 -13.17 22.38 0.85
C ALA A 30 -14.12 21.32 0.27
N ALA A 31 -14.50 20.32 1.08
CA ALA A 31 -15.41 19.25 0.66
C ALA A 31 -16.84 19.74 0.35
N LEU A 32 -17.28 20.83 0.99
CA LEU A 32 -18.61 21.42 0.80
C LEU A 32 -18.59 22.70 -0.04
N SER A 33 -17.46 23.03 -0.66
CA SER A 33 -17.24 24.30 -1.39
C SER A 33 -18.29 24.54 -2.47
N ALA A 34 -18.64 23.52 -3.26
CA ALA A 34 -19.70 23.60 -4.27
C ALA A 34 -21.09 23.92 -3.67
N GLN A 35 -21.36 23.42 -2.46
CA GLN A 35 -22.64 23.67 -1.77
C GLN A 35 -22.73 25.09 -1.21
N PHE A 36 -21.60 25.66 -0.77
CA PHE A 36 -21.51 27.08 -0.42
C PHE A 36 -21.63 27.98 -1.65
N ALA A 37 -20.91 27.65 -2.73
CA ALA A 37 -20.94 28.42 -3.98
C ALA A 37 -22.33 28.44 -4.63
N ALA A 38 -23.06 27.32 -4.56
CA ALA A 38 -24.43 27.21 -5.05
C ALA A 38 -25.49 27.79 -4.10
N GLY A 39 -25.09 28.38 -2.96
CA GLY A 39 -26.01 28.97 -1.98
C GLY A 39 -26.88 27.95 -1.21
N ILE A 40 -26.55 26.66 -1.29
CA ILE A 40 -27.25 25.57 -0.60
C ILE A 40 -26.91 25.58 0.89
N LEU A 41 -25.67 25.96 1.22
CA LEU A 41 -25.20 26.24 2.57
C LEU A 41 -24.81 27.71 2.66
N GLN A 42 -25.15 28.37 3.77
CA GLN A 42 -24.81 29.77 3.99
C GLN A 42 -24.33 30.02 5.42
N GLU A 43 -23.25 30.78 5.55
CA GLU A 43 -22.81 31.27 6.86
C GLU A 43 -23.74 32.42 7.33
N GLU A 44 -24.23 32.31 8.55
CA GLU A 44 -25.09 33.27 9.22
C GLU A 44 -24.57 33.62 10.62
N ARG A 45 -24.87 34.83 11.08
CA ARG A 45 -24.70 35.19 12.50
C ARG A 45 -25.74 34.45 13.36
N SER A 46 -25.30 33.96 14.51
CA SER A 46 -26.16 33.31 15.50
C SER A 46 -25.70 33.69 16.90
N GLY A 47 -26.39 34.68 17.50
CA GLY A 47 -25.96 35.28 18.76
C GLY A 47 -24.55 35.88 18.68
N ALA A 48 -23.69 35.55 19.64
CA ALA A 48 -22.28 35.95 19.64
C ALA A 48 -21.41 35.16 18.63
N GLY A 49 -21.95 34.13 17.97
CA GLY A 49 -21.23 33.22 17.08
C GLY A 49 -21.69 33.28 15.62
N SER A 50 -21.21 32.31 14.84
CA SER A 50 -21.65 32.05 13.46
C SER A 50 -22.01 30.58 13.29
N ARG A 51 -22.98 30.32 12.41
CA ARG A 51 -23.42 28.98 12.04
C ARG A 51 -23.50 28.86 10.53
N VAL A 52 -23.51 27.63 10.04
CA VAL A 52 -23.85 27.32 8.64
C VAL A 52 -25.28 26.81 8.62
N ALA A 53 -26.16 27.53 7.92
CA ALA A 53 -27.56 27.17 7.74
C ALA A 53 -27.79 26.50 6.37
N VAL A 54 -28.69 25.53 6.34
CA VAL A 54 -29.11 24.85 5.11
C VAL A 54 -30.24 25.66 4.46
N ARG A 55 -30.00 26.16 3.26
CA ARG A 55 -30.99 26.91 2.46
C ARG A 55 -31.85 26.02 1.59
N ASN A 56 -31.27 24.94 1.09
CA ASN A 56 -31.98 23.99 0.25
C ASN A 56 -31.72 22.55 0.73
N LYS A 57 -32.58 22.09 1.64
CA LYS A 57 -32.49 20.76 2.23
C LYS A 57 -32.64 19.65 1.20
N VAL A 58 -33.47 19.84 0.17
CA VAL A 58 -33.70 18.85 -0.88
C VAL A 58 -32.44 18.62 -1.71
N VAL A 59 -31.79 19.70 -2.15
CA VAL A 59 -30.56 19.61 -2.94
C VAL A 59 -29.40 19.12 -2.09
N LEU A 60 -29.31 19.52 -0.82
CA LEU A 60 -28.30 18.99 0.11
C LEU A 60 -28.49 17.49 0.36
N ALA A 61 -29.74 17.01 0.45
CA ALA A 61 -30.04 15.59 0.61
C ALA A 61 -29.68 14.81 -0.66
N ALA A 62 -29.96 15.35 -1.85
CA ALA A 62 -29.55 14.74 -3.12
C ALA A 62 -28.02 14.65 -3.26
N PHE A 63 -27.30 15.71 -2.89
CA PHE A 63 -25.84 15.71 -2.82
C PHE A 63 -25.31 14.67 -1.83
N ALA A 64 -25.92 14.59 -0.64
CA ALA A 64 -25.55 13.58 0.35
C ALA A 64 -25.79 12.15 -0.17
N ALA A 65 -26.91 11.89 -0.85
CA ALA A 65 -27.22 10.59 -1.45
C ALA A 65 -26.28 10.22 -2.62
N GLN A 66 -25.78 11.21 -3.37
CA GLN A 66 -24.76 10.96 -4.40
C GLN A 66 -23.43 10.50 -3.81
N ILE A 67 -23.10 10.97 -2.61
CA ILE A 67 -21.84 10.66 -1.91
C ILE A 67 -21.99 9.41 -1.02
N PHE A 68 -23.15 9.23 -0.39
CA PHE A 68 -23.46 8.16 0.56
C PHE A 68 -24.76 7.43 0.12
N PRO A 69 -24.70 6.56 -0.91
CA PRO A 69 -25.90 5.96 -1.50
C PRO A 69 -26.61 4.97 -0.58
N SER A 70 -25.92 4.36 0.38
CA SER A 70 -26.52 3.56 1.47
C SER A 70 -27.01 4.40 2.67
N GLY A 71 -26.99 5.74 2.56
CA GLY A 71 -27.43 6.67 3.59
C GLY A 71 -26.31 7.17 4.50
N LEU A 72 -26.64 8.15 5.35
CA LEU A 72 -25.70 8.84 6.25
C LEU A 72 -25.47 8.11 7.59
N ASN A 73 -26.05 6.92 7.75
CA ASN A 73 -25.80 6.09 8.92
C ASN A 73 -24.32 5.69 8.92
N ILE A 74 -23.64 6.08 9.99
CA ILE A 74 -22.21 5.85 10.18
C ILE A 74 -22.00 4.33 10.20
N ALA A 75 -21.13 3.82 9.33
CA ALA A 75 -20.69 2.43 9.39
C ALA A 75 -20.12 2.15 10.80
N PRO A 76 -20.31 0.94 11.36
CA PRO A 76 -19.79 0.60 12.69
C PRO A 76 -18.28 0.88 12.78
N ASP A 77 -17.82 1.32 13.94
CA ASP A 77 -16.39 1.50 14.20
C ASP A 77 -15.65 0.17 13.99
N GLY A 78 -14.80 0.09 12.96
CA GLY A 78 -14.04 -1.10 12.59
C GLY A 78 -13.59 -1.15 11.13
N ASP A 79 -12.78 -2.17 10.79
CA ASP A 79 -12.30 -2.43 9.42
C ASP A 79 -13.45 -2.90 8.52
N MET A 80 -13.82 -2.07 7.54
CA MET A 80 -14.87 -2.37 6.57
C MET A 80 -14.31 -3.03 5.29
N PRO A 81 -14.87 -4.19 4.86
CA PRO A 81 -14.53 -4.79 3.57
C PRO A 81 -14.80 -3.84 2.39
N ARG A 82 -13.99 -3.94 1.32
CA ARG A 82 -14.11 -3.12 0.10
C ARG A 82 -15.51 -3.11 -0.53
N ALA A 83 -16.22 -4.24 -0.51
CA ALA A 83 -17.58 -4.33 -1.03
C ALA A 83 -18.56 -3.42 -0.25
N THR A 84 -18.37 -3.29 1.07
CA THR A 84 -19.15 -2.40 1.93
C THR A 84 -18.71 -0.94 1.79
N ALA A 85 -17.43 -0.65 1.52
CA ALA A 85 -17.03 0.73 1.20
C ALA A 85 -17.56 1.24 -0.14
N VAL A 86 -17.80 0.37 -1.13
CA VAL A 86 -18.51 0.74 -2.37
C VAL A 86 -19.96 1.12 -2.07
N SER A 87 -20.65 0.39 -1.20
CA SER A 87 -22.04 0.71 -0.84
C SER A 87 -22.15 2.02 -0.05
N TYR A 88 -21.20 2.32 0.84
CA TYR A 88 -21.26 3.53 1.67
C TYR A 88 -20.58 4.77 1.07
N TYR A 89 -19.53 4.62 0.25
CA TYR A 89 -18.69 5.75 -0.17
C TYR A 89 -18.47 5.84 -1.68
N ARG A 90 -19.08 4.94 -2.48
CA ARG A 90 -18.88 4.83 -3.95
C ARG A 90 -17.41 4.66 -4.36
N ASP A 91 -16.57 4.29 -3.40
CA ASP A 91 -15.12 4.24 -3.56
C ASP A 91 -14.60 2.98 -2.89
N ALA A 92 -14.30 1.95 -3.69
CA ALA A 92 -13.69 0.71 -3.23
C ALA A 92 -12.32 0.93 -2.58
N LYS A 93 -11.67 2.08 -2.85
CA LYS A 93 -10.36 2.47 -2.30
C LYS A 93 -10.48 3.20 -0.95
N ALA A 94 -11.69 3.52 -0.50
CA ALA A 94 -11.95 4.09 0.83
C ALA A 94 -12.04 3.04 1.95
N ALA A 95 -12.13 1.75 1.60
CA ALA A 95 -11.94 0.64 2.54
C ALA A 95 -10.45 0.36 2.73
N GLY A 96 -10.00 0.40 3.98
CA GLY A 96 -8.61 0.16 4.37
C GLY A 96 -8.15 -1.29 4.17
N THR A 97 -9.03 -2.25 3.90
CA THR A 97 -8.69 -3.68 3.97
C THR A 97 -9.51 -4.54 3.00
N THR A 98 -8.82 -5.42 2.26
CA THR A 98 -9.43 -6.58 1.60
C THR A 98 -9.61 -7.71 2.61
N VAL A 99 -10.64 -8.53 2.42
CA VAL A 99 -10.94 -9.70 3.28
C VAL A 99 -9.78 -10.71 3.27
N ALA A 100 -9.08 -10.78 2.14
CA ALA A 100 -7.89 -11.58 1.93
C ALA A 100 -7.01 -10.91 0.87
N GLU A 101 -5.75 -11.33 0.77
CA GLU A 101 -4.82 -10.96 -0.28
C GLU A 101 -4.28 -12.23 -0.96
N PRO A 102 -4.36 -12.37 -2.30
CA PRO A 102 -3.75 -13.50 -2.98
C PRO A 102 -2.23 -13.37 -2.92
N VAL A 103 -1.57 -14.41 -2.44
CA VAL A 103 -0.11 -14.53 -2.43
C VAL A 103 0.28 -15.47 -3.56
N LEU A 104 1.15 -14.99 -4.45
CA LEU A 104 1.72 -15.79 -5.54
C LEU A 104 3.16 -16.15 -5.19
N ILE A 105 3.50 -17.43 -5.33
CA ILE A 105 4.80 -17.97 -4.96
C ILE A 105 5.38 -18.80 -6.10
N ARG A 106 6.66 -18.59 -6.40
CA ARG A 106 7.45 -19.50 -7.23
C ARG A 106 8.58 -20.07 -6.40
N ALA A 107 8.55 -21.37 -6.15
CA ALA A 107 9.58 -22.06 -5.37
C ALA A 107 10.40 -22.99 -6.26
N PHE A 108 11.71 -23.03 -6.01
CA PHE A 108 12.69 -23.79 -6.81
C PHE A 108 13.32 -24.93 -6.01
N ASN A 109 13.45 -24.75 -4.70
CA ASN A 109 13.93 -25.76 -3.76
C ASN A 109 12.77 -26.50 -3.09
N LYS A 110 13.04 -27.48 -2.21
CA LYS A 110 12.01 -28.25 -1.47
C LYS A 110 11.30 -27.44 -0.37
N MET A 111 11.03 -26.16 -0.62
CA MET A 111 10.35 -25.28 0.31
C MET A 111 8.89 -25.70 0.47
N VAL A 112 8.43 -25.73 1.71
CA VAL A 112 7.06 -26.07 2.10
C VAL A 112 6.54 -24.96 3.00
N PHE A 113 5.31 -24.53 2.77
CA PHE A 113 4.60 -23.65 3.69
C PHE A 113 3.70 -24.48 4.60
N GLU A 114 3.66 -24.14 5.87
CA GLU A 114 2.91 -24.86 6.89
C GLU A 114 1.94 -23.93 7.61
N ARG A 115 0.73 -24.42 7.92
CA ARG A 115 -0.25 -23.68 8.71
C ARG A 115 -1.18 -24.65 9.44
N LYS A 116 -1.22 -24.59 10.77
CA LYS A 116 -2.14 -25.42 11.59
C LYS A 116 -2.10 -26.93 11.24
N GLY A 117 -0.92 -27.46 10.91
CA GLY A 117 -0.74 -28.87 10.52
C GLY A 117 -1.06 -29.17 9.05
N GLU A 118 -1.52 -28.18 8.28
CA GLU A 118 -1.58 -28.27 6.82
C GLU A 118 -0.21 -27.96 6.22
N SER A 119 0.15 -28.67 5.15
CA SER A 119 1.35 -28.41 4.36
C SER A 119 0.98 -28.04 2.93
N LEU A 120 1.60 -26.99 2.40
CA LEU A 120 1.48 -26.56 1.02
C LEU A 120 2.83 -26.79 0.33
N PRO A 121 2.95 -27.81 -0.54
CA PRO A 121 4.20 -28.13 -1.25
C PRO A 121 4.41 -27.16 -2.42
N VAL A 122 4.73 -25.90 -2.11
CA VAL A 122 4.83 -24.81 -3.10
C VAL A 122 5.83 -25.09 -4.21
N ALA A 123 6.89 -25.86 -3.93
CA ALA A 123 7.88 -26.29 -4.92
C ALA A 123 7.27 -27.17 -6.02
N GLU A 124 6.48 -28.17 -5.62
CA GLU A 124 5.84 -29.09 -6.55
C GLU A 124 4.76 -28.38 -7.36
N LEU A 125 3.98 -27.51 -6.70
CA LEU A 125 2.95 -26.71 -7.35
C LEU A 125 3.57 -25.72 -8.35
N SER A 126 4.66 -25.04 -7.99
CA SER A 126 5.38 -24.13 -8.88
C SER A 126 5.97 -24.88 -10.08
N LYS A 127 6.55 -26.06 -9.86
CA LYS A 127 7.07 -26.90 -10.93
C LYS A 127 5.98 -27.37 -11.89
N LYS A 128 4.78 -27.70 -11.37
CA LYS A 128 3.69 -28.27 -12.16
C LYS A 128 2.85 -27.20 -12.88
N TYR A 129 2.61 -26.06 -12.23
CA TYR A 129 1.67 -25.04 -12.71
C TYR A 129 2.32 -23.68 -12.97
N GLY A 130 3.64 -23.56 -12.83
CA GLY A 130 4.40 -22.32 -12.99
C GLY A 130 4.37 -21.42 -11.75
N VAL A 131 3.28 -21.45 -10.98
CA VAL A 131 3.05 -20.65 -9.77
C VAL A 131 2.20 -21.42 -8.76
N ALA A 132 2.54 -21.30 -7.48
CA ALA A 132 1.70 -21.70 -6.37
C ALA A 132 0.98 -20.47 -5.81
N ALA A 133 -0.22 -20.64 -5.27
CA ALA A 133 -0.96 -19.53 -4.67
C ALA A 133 -1.75 -19.96 -3.44
N PHE A 134 -1.94 -19.01 -2.52
CA PHE A 134 -2.90 -19.13 -1.43
C PHE A 134 -3.47 -17.75 -1.08
N LEU A 135 -4.57 -17.75 -0.31
CA LEU A 135 -5.14 -16.52 0.25
C LEU A 135 -4.53 -16.23 1.61
N LEU A 136 -3.92 -15.06 1.74
CA LEU A 136 -3.47 -14.50 3.00
C LEU A 136 -4.67 -13.85 3.71
N ASN A 137 -5.11 -14.48 4.78
CA ASN A 137 -6.21 -14.03 5.64
C ASN A 137 -5.65 -13.42 6.93
N GLU A 138 -6.44 -13.35 8.00
CA GLU A 138 -5.96 -13.10 9.36
C GLU A 138 -5.18 -14.31 9.92
N PRO A 139 -4.41 -14.13 11.01
CA PRO A 139 -3.71 -15.21 11.68
C PRO A 139 -4.59 -16.43 12.03
N PRO A 140 -3.99 -17.63 12.16
CA PRO A 140 -2.56 -17.90 11.99
C PRO A 140 -2.14 -17.90 10.53
N PHE A 141 -0.94 -17.38 10.29
CA PHE A 141 -0.39 -17.26 8.94
C PHE A 141 0.28 -18.56 8.48
N TRP A 142 0.60 -18.61 7.18
CA TRP A 142 1.49 -19.64 6.66
C TRP A 142 2.94 -19.37 7.10
N GLY A 143 3.63 -20.38 7.61
CA GLY A 143 5.05 -20.31 7.97
C GLY A 143 5.93 -21.08 7.01
N CYS A 144 7.21 -20.75 6.96
CA CYS A 144 8.21 -21.50 6.19
C CYS A 144 9.61 -21.26 6.78
N SER A 145 10.60 -21.98 6.26
CA SER A 145 12.02 -21.79 6.61
C SER A 145 12.85 -21.64 5.33
N GLY A 146 13.92 -20.85 5.38
CA GLY A 146 14.78 -20.56 4.23
C GLY A 146 14.73 -19.09 3.81
N THR A 147 15.14 -18.79 2.58
CA THR A 147 15.19 -17.44 2.02
C THR A 147 14.06 -17.21 1.02
N LEU A 148 13.22 -16.21 1.30
CA LEU A 148 12.21 -15.72 0.37
C LEU A 148 12.67 -14.42 -0.30
N ALA A 149 12.73 -14.44 -1.63
CA ALA A 149 12.84 -13.21 -2.39
C ALA A 149 11.48 -12.53 -2.48
N ILE A 150 11.42 -11.24 -2.16
CA ILE A 150 10.22 -10.42 -2.31
C ILE A 150 10.37 -9.64 -3.60
N VAL A 151 9.64 -10.03 -4.64
CA VAL A 151 9.81 -9.53 -6.00
C VAL A 151 8.72 -8.53 -6.33
N GLU A 152 9.11 -7.29 -6.62
CA GLU A 152 8.18 -6.19 -6.88
C GLU A 152 7.42 -6.36 -8.19
N ASN A 153 8.15 -6.60 -9.28
CA ASN A 153 7.59 -6.59 -10.63
C ASN A 153 7.22 -7.99 -11.13
N LEU A 154 6.17 -8.05 -11.97
CA LEU A 154 5.58 -9.31 -12.40
C LEU A 154 6.52 -10.12 -13.31
N GLU A 155 7.21 -9.46 -14.25
CA GLU A 155 8.09 -10.16 -15.19
C GLU A 155 9.33 -10.77 -14.49
N PRO A 156 10.05 -10.03 -13.63
CA PRO A 156 11.08 -10.61 -12.75
C PRO A 156 10.57 -11.77 -11.90
N PHE A 157 9.34 -11.70 -11.39
CA PHE A 157 8.75 -12.81 -10.64
C PHE A 157 8.52 -14.04 -11.54
N LEU A 158 7.90 -13.87 -12.70
CA LEU A 158 7.60 -14.96 -13.65
C LEU A 158 8.85 -15.58 -14.27
N CYS A 159 9.95 -14.84 -14.33
CA CYS A 159 11.25 -15.28 -14.87
C CYS A 159 12.35 -15.33 -13.79
N PHE A 160 12.00 -15.48 -12.52
CA PHE A 160 12.92 -15.33 -11.38
C PHE A 160 14.21 -16.14 -11.48
N GLU A 161 14.16 -17.34 -12.07
CA GLU A 161 15.34 -18.17 -12.30
C GLU A 161 16.43 -17.48 -13.14
N LYS A 162 16.05 -16.55 -14.02
CA LYS A 162 16.99 -15.76 -14.85
C LYS A 162 17.74 -14.71 -14.04
N MET A 163 17.17 -14.21 -12.95
CA MET A 163 17.81 -13.21 -12.10
C MET A 163 19.01 -13.78 -11.32
N LYS A 164 19.17 -15.11 -11.26
CA LYS A 164 20.26 -15.81 -10.56
C LYS A 164 20.38 -15.39 -9.08
N VAL A 165 19.25 -15.02 -8.47
CA VAL A 165 19.16 -14.65 -7.06
C VAL A 165 19.17 -15.91 -6.20
N ALA A 166 20.02 -15.95 -5.18
CA ALA A 166 20.10 -17.06 -4.24
C ALA A 166 18.93 -17.01 -3.23
N ALA A 167 17.76 -17.53 -3.62
CA ALA A 167 16.59 -17.68 -2.77
C ALA A 167 15.91 -19.04 -3.01
N ASP A 168 15.22 -19.54 -1.98
CA ASP A 168 14.49 -20.82 -2.04
C ASP A 168 13.16 -20.69 -2.78
N ALA A 169 12.52 -19.52 -2.65
CA ALA A 169 11.34 -19.13 -3.40
C ALA A 169 11.24 -17.62 -3.56
N ALA A 170 10.42 -17.19 -4.51
CA ALA A 170 10.04 -15.81 -4.78
C ALA A 170 8.56 -15.61 -4.45
N VAL A 171 8.23 -14.48 -3.83
CA VAL A 171 6.87 -14.00 -3.55
C VAL A 171 6.65 -12.72 -4.35
N TYR A 172 5.56 -12.65 -5.09
CA TYR A 172 5.18 -11.45 -5.83
C TYR A 172 4.57 -10.41 -4.89
N ALA A 173 5.17 -9.22 -4.79
CA ALA A 173 4.66 -8.11 -3.99
C ALA A 173 3.65 -7.25 -4.76
N GLY A 174 3.83 -7.06 -6.08
CA GLY A 174 2.93 -6.26 -6.92
C GLY A 174 2.96 -4.78 -6.59
N GLY A 175 4.16 -4.23 -6.41
CA GLY A 175 4.40 -2.87 -5.93
C GLY A 175 4.40 -2.79 -4.40
N LYS A 176 3.65 -1.82 -3.87
CA LYS A 176 3.64 -1.50 -2.43
C LYS A 176 3.07 -2.65 -1.58
N MET A 177 3.88 -3.24 -0.71
CA MET A 177 3.46 -4.28 0.23
C MET A 177 2.37 -3.75 1.17
N SER A 178 1.30 -4.54 1.28
CA SER A 178 0.19 -4.27 2.18
C SER A 178 0.63 -4.41 3.64
N GLY A 179 -0.14 -3.79 4.56
CA GLY A 179 0.06 -4.02 6.00
C GLY A 179 -0.12 -5.49 6.39
N ARG A 180 -0.99 -6.23 5.68
CA ARG A 180 -1.23 -7.67 5.90
C ARG A 180 -0.01 -8.50 5.50
N MET A 181 0.60 -8.19 4.36
CA MET A 181 1.81 -8.87 3.89
C MET A 181 3.01 -8.59 4.83
N LEU A 182 3.17 -7.34 5.27
CA LEU A 182 4.21 -7.00 6.26
C LEU A 182 3.99 -7.70 7.60
N ALA A 183 2.74 -7.73 8.09
CA ALA A 183 2.39 -8.46 9.32
C ALA A 183 2.66 -9.96 9.20
N TRP A 184 2.42 -10.54 8.03
CA TRP A 184 2.76 -11.92 7.73
C TRP A 184 4.27 -12.18 7.78
N PHE A 185 5.08 -11.37 7.11
CA PHE A 185 6.55 -11.52 7.15
C PHE A 185 7.16 -11.29 8.54
N ALA A 186 6.54 -10.42 9.34
CA ALA A 186 6.93 -10.14 10.72
C ALA A 186 6.47 -11.22 11.72
N SER A 187 5.61 -12.16 11.31
CA SER A 187 4.95 -13.09 12.22
C SER A 187 5.90 -14.17 12.78
N SER A 188 5.49 -14.81 13.88
CA SER A 188 6.25 -15.89 14.50
C SER A 188 6.33 -17.13 13.60
N GLU A 189 5.31 -17.38 12.78
CA GLU A 189 5.31 -18.45 11.77
C GLU A 189 6.41 -18.26 10.71
N MET A 190 6.83 -17.01 10.46
CA MET A 190 7.89 -16.65 9.53
C MET A 190 9.25 -16.41 10.20
N SER A 191 9.38 -16.68 11.50
CA SER A 191 10.60 -16.41 12.29
C SER A 191 11.86 -17.13 11.78
N ARG A 192 11.70 -18.29 11.13
CA ARG A 192 12.78 -19.10 10.53
C ARG A 192 13.08 -18.74 9.07
N CYS A 193 12.44 -17.68 8.56
CA CYS A 193 12.62 -17.20 7.20
C CYS A 193 13.41 -15.89 7.17
N SER A 194 14.35 -15.79 6.23
CA SER A 194 15.00 -14.54 5.83
C SER A 194 14.39 -14.02 4.53
N PHE A 195 14.38 -12.71 4.38
CA PHE A 195 13.80 -12.01 3.23
C PHE A 195 14.86 -11.27 2.45
N LEU A 196 14.78 -11.39 1.13
CA LEU A 196 15.62 -10.66 0.21
C LEU A 196 14.73 -9.80 -0.69
N HIS A 197 14.70 -8.49 -0.44
CA HIS A 197 13.93 -7.57 -1.26
C HIS A 197 14.56 -7.43 -2.64
N CYS A 198 13.78 -7.74 -3.67
CA CYS A 198 14.12 -7.62 -5.07
C CYS A 198 13.09 -6.66 -5.66
N GLY A 199 13.38 -5.36 -5.61
CA GLY A 199 12.53 -4.32 -6.20
C GLY A 199 13.34 -3.45 -7.14
N ASP A 200 12.73 -2.35 -7.57
CA ASP A 200 13.43 -1.34 -8.36
C ASP A 200 14.53 -0.67 -7.52
N TYR A 201 15.64 -0.35 -8.16
CA TYR A 201 16.73 0.42 -7.58
C TYR A 201 16.47 1.91 -7.79
N ASP A 202 15.34 2.36 -7.28
CA ASP A 202 14.86 3.74 -7.33
C ASP A 202 14.37 4.21 -5.95
N PRO A 203 13.98 5.48 -5.78
CA PRO A 203 13.56 5.96 -4.46
C PRO A 203 12.34 5.24 -3.88
N VAL A 204 11.41 4.75 -4.70
CA VAL A 204 10.20 4.07 -4.22
C VAL A 204 10.53 2.64 -3.81
N GLY A 205 11.27 1.91 -4.63
CA GLY A 205 11.72 0.55 -4.30
C GLY A 205 12.59 0.52 -3.04
N ILE A 206 13.47 1.52 -2.85
CA ILE A 206 14.26 1.63 -1.60
C ILE A 206 13.39 1.98 -0.39
N ASP A 207 12.39 2.86 -0.50
CA ASP A 207 11.42 3.12 0.58
C ASP A 207 10.66 1.84 0.95
N GLU A 208 10.32 1.02 -0.04
CA GLU A 208 9.60 -0.23 0.15
C GLU A 208 10.46 -1.32 0.81
N TYR A 209 11.74 -1.43 0.43
CA TYR A 209 12.72 -2.23 1.16
C TYR A 209 12.84 -1.80 2.63
N LEU A 210 12.92 -0.49 2.90
CA LEU A 210 13.03 0.01 4.27
C LEU A 210 11.78 -0.30 5.11
N ARG A 211 10.58 -0.30 4.52
CA ARG A 211 9.35 -0.77 5.20
C ARG A 211 9.43 -2.25 5.58
N LEU A 212 9.97 -3.10 4.70
CA LEU A 212 10.21 -4.51 5.02
C LEU A 212 11.28 -4.67 6.11
N LYS A 213 12.34 -3.87 6.04
CA LYS A 213 13.44 -3.84 7.02
C LYS A 213 12.94 -3.44 8.41
N GLU A 214 12.07 -2.44 8.49
CA GLU A 214 11.43 -2.01 9.73
C GLU A 214 10.58 -3.14 10.34
N ALA A 215 9.79 -3.84 9.51
CA ALA A 215 8.92 -4.92 9.97
C ALA A 215 9.69 -6.20 10.38
N CYS A 216 10.77 -6.55 9.68
CA CYS A 216 11.44 -7.84 9.82
C CYS A 216 12.84 -7.78 10.45
N GLY A 217 13.39 -6.58 10.64
CA GLY A 217 14.71 -6.35 11.23
C GLY A 217 15.84 -7.00 10.43
N ALA A 218 16.76 -7.66 11.13
CA ALA A 218 17.94 -8.29 10.53
C ALA A 218 17.62 -9.41 9.52
N ARG A 219 16.38 -9.93 9.53
CA ARG A 219 15.94 -10.97 8.59
C ARG A 219 15.74 -10.43 7.17
N ALA A 220 15.53 -9.13 6.99
CA ALA A 220 15.37 -8.51 5.69
C ALA A 220 16.69 -7.88 5.19
N LYS A 221 17.01 -8.10 3.92
CA LYS A 221 18.15 -7.50 3.19
C LYS A 221 17.71 -7.05 1.81
N LEU A 222 18.45 -6.12 1.21
CA LEU A 222 18.26 -5.76 -0.19
C LEU A 222 19.07 -6.70 -1.08
N HIS A 223 18.51 -7.11 -2.21
CA HIS A 223 19.29 -7.76 -3.25
C HIS A 223 20.11 -6.72 -4.01
N ILE A 224 21.43 -6.79 -3.93
CA ILE A 224 22.34 -5.92 -4.69
C ILE A 224 23.22 -6.82 -5.58
N PRO A 225 23.10 -6.75 -6.92
CA PRO A 225 23.93 -7.52 -7.82
C PRO A 225 25.37 -7.00 -7.80
N LYS A 226 26.34 -7.87 -8.05
CA LYS A 226 27.77 -7.52 -7.97
C LYS A 226 28.19 -6.43 -8.96
N ASN A 227 27.48 -6.31 -10.08
CA ASN A 227 27.74 -5.36 -11.16
C ASN A 227 26.77 -4.15 -11.14
N ILE A 228 26.19 -3.82 -9.98
CA ILE A 228 25.19 -2.76 -9.86
C ILE A 228 25.66 -1.41 -10.44
N ASP A 229 26.92 -1.05 -10.20
CA ASP A 229 27.54 0.18 -10.72
C ASP A 229 27.49 0.27 -12.25
N ASP A 230 27.77 -0.84 -12.94
CA ASP A 230 27.76 -0.90 -14.40
C ASP A 230 26.32 -0.85 -14.94
N LEU A 231 25.37 -1.44 -14.22
CA LEU A 231 23.96 -1.40 -14.59
C LEU A 231 23.40 0.02 -14.50
N PHE A 232 23.71 0.76 -13.43
CA PHE A 232 23.32 2.16 -13.29
C PHE A 232 23.90 3.03 -14.41
N LYS A 233 25.20 2.91 -14.70
CA LYS A 233 25.85 3.69 -15.77
C LYS A 233 25.27 3.43 -17.16
N LYS A 234 24.87 2.18 -17.43
CA LYS A 234 24.44 1.76 -18.77
C LYS A 234 22.94 1.90 -19.01
N TYR A 235 22.12 1.66 -17.99
CA TYR A 235 20.67 1.52 -18.13
C TYR A 235 19.87 2.44 -17.20
N GLY A 236 20.55 3.28 -16.40
CA GLY A 236 19.90 4.21 -15.50
C GLY A 236 18.96 5.18 -16.22
N LYS A 237 17.81 5.46 -15.58
CA LYS A 237 16.80 6.42 -16.05
C LYS A 237 16.67 7.59 -15.07
N ARG A 238 16.71 8.82 -15.58
CA ARG A 238 16.65 10.02 -14.74
C ARG A 238 15.24 10.29 -14.22
N GLU A 239 14.24 9.90 -15.02
CA GLU A 239 12.81 10.10 -14.79
C GLU A 239 12.39 9.48 -13.44
N LEU A 240 12.92 8.30 -13.11
CA LEU A 240 12.66 7.60 -11.85
C LEU A 240 13.02 8.43 -10.60
N LEU A 241 14.03 9.30 -10.68
CA LEU A 241 14.38 10.21 -9.59
C LEU A 241 13.50 11.46 -9.55
N ILE A 242 13.09 11.96 -10.73
CA ILE A 242 12.26 13.16 -10.86
C ILE A 242 10.86 12.87 -10.32
N ASP A 243 10.27 11.75 -10.73
CA ASP A 243 8.92 11.36 -10.35
C ASP A 243 8.79 11.07 -8.85
N SER A 244 9.92 10.72 -8.21
CA SER A 244 10.00 10.32 -6.81
C SER A 244 10.87 11.25 -5.95
N GLU A 245 11.04 12.51 -6.36
CA GLU A 245 11.98 13.47 -5.73
C GLU A 245 11.71 13.67 -4.23
N ALA A 246 10.43 13.73 -3.83
CA ALA A 246 10.05 13.89 -2.43
C ALA A 246 10.43 12.67 -1.58
N VAL A 247 10.38 11.46 -2.15
CA VAL A 247 10.83 10.22 -1.49
C VAL A 247 12.34 10.21 -1.40
N PHE A 248 13.02 10.51 -2.51
CA PHE A 248 14.48 10.52 -2.58
C PHE A 248 15.11 11.47 -1.56
N ARG A 249 14.52 12.67 -1.38
CA ARG A 249 14.96 13.62 -0.35
C ARG A 249 14.91 13.05 1.06
N ARG A 250 13.87 12.26 1.41
CA ARG A 250 13.75 11.62 2.74
C ARG A 250 14.75 10.49 2.91
N LEU A 251 14.99 9.70 1.85
CA LEU A 251 15.90 8.57 1.90
C LEU A 251 17.34 8.97 2.26
N ARG A 252 17.76 10.20 1.98
CA ARG A 252 19.09 10.70 2.37
C ARG A 252 19.35 10.72 3.88
N ALA A 253 18.31 10.57 4.71
CA ALA A 253 18.44 10.46 6.15
C ALA A 253 18.57 9.01 6.67
N THR A 254 18.51 8.01 5.77
CA THR A 254 18.66 6.61 6.16
C THR A 254 20.10 6.29 6.59
N ASN A 255 20.25 5.33 7.51
CA ASN A 255 21.54 4.76 7.90
C ASN A 255 21.64 3.26 7.54
N ASP A 256 20.67 2.72 6.80
CA ASP A 256 20.71 1.32 6.40
C ASP A 256 21.79 1.11 5.31
N PRO A 257 22.76 0.20 5.51
CA PRO A 257 23.91 0.07 4.63
C PRO A 257 23.54 -0.38 3.21
N ASP A 258 22.54 -1.25 3.08
CA ASP A 258 22.10 -1.74 1.78
C ASP A 258 21.41 -0.61 1.00
N ALA A 259 20.55 0.18 1.67
CA ALA A 259 19.91 1.34 1.07
C ALA A 259 20.92 2.42 0.67
N LEU A 260 21.91 2.70 1.53
CA LEU A 260 22.96 3.68 1.26
C LEU A 260 23.77 3.33 0.01
N CYS A 261 24.12 2.05 -0.17
CA CYS A 261 24.83 1.58 -1.36
C CYS A 261 24.10 1.99 -2.66
N ILE A 262 22.78 1.84 -2.73
CA ILE A 262 22.02 2.22 -3.92
C ILE A 262 21.82 3.73 -4.01
N ILE A 263 21.59 4.43 -2.90
CA ILE A 263 21.47 5.90 -2.88
C ILE A 263 22.75 6.56 -3.39
N GLU A 264 23.92 6.01 -3.07
CA GLU A 264 25.21 6.46 -3.62
C GLU A 264 25.27 6.31 -5.14
N GLN A 265 24.80 5.18 -5.69
CA GLN A 265 24.70 4.99 -7.14
C GLN A 265 23.75 5.99 -7.80
N MET A 266 22.58 6.23 -7.17
CA MET A 266 21.62 7.23 -7.66
C MET A 266 22.22 8.64 -7.67
N ASN A 267 22.97 9.02 -6.64
CA ASN A 267 23.63 10.33 -6.59
C ASN A 267 24.77 10.43 -7.61
N ALA A 268 25.56 9.37 -7.80
CA ALA A 268 26.69 9.36 -8.72
C ALA A 268 26.27 9.38 -10.19
N CYS A 269 25.24 8.61 -10.55
CA CYS A 269 24.75 8.51 -11.93
C CYS A 269 23.60 9.48 -12.24
N ASN A 270 22.98 10.05 -11.21
CA ASN A 270 21.77 10.88 -11.31
C ASN A 270 20.63 10.15 -12.05
N THR A 271 20.45 8.87 -11.74
CA THR A 271 19.44 7.98 -12.32
C THR A 271 18.94 6.97 -11.28
N GLY A 272 17.73 6.45 -11.45
CA GLY A 272 17.29 5.17 -10.85
C GLY A 272 17.46 4.02 -11.83
N LEU A 273 17.22 2.79 -11.40
CA LEU A 273 17.35 1.60 -12.25
C LEU A 273 16.19 0.62 -12.01
N GLU A 274 15.53 0.21 -13.09
CA GLU A 274 14.42 -0.76 -13.06
C GLU A 274 14.92 -2.19 -12.81
N GLN A 275 14.13 -2.99 -12.10
CA GLN A 275 14.43 -4.37 -11.74
C GLN A 275 14.58 -5.30 -12.95
N GLU A 276 13.84 -5.07 -14.03
CA GLU A 276 13.79 -5.90 -15.24
C GLU A 276 15.18 -6.10 -15.86
N ILE A 277 16.11 -5.18 -15.61
CA ILE A 277 17.48 -5.31 -16.11
C ILE A 277 18.18 -6.58 -15.61
N LEU A 278 17.78 -7.08 -14.44
CA LEU A 278 18.33 -8.30 -13.85
C LEU A 278 18.00 -9.56 -14.66
N LEU A 279 17.06 -9.47 -15.62
CA LEU A 279 16.72 -10.57 -16.52
C LEU A 279 17.67 -10.70 -17.71
N LEU A 280 18.51 -9.69 -17.97
CA LEU A 280 19.44 -9.65 -19.11
C LEU A 280 20.88 -10.05 -18.74
N GLY A 281 21.12 -10.50 -17.50
CA GLY A 281 22.43 -10.84 -16.93
C GLY A 281 22.73 -12.33 -16.76
#